data_AF-A0A3S1ZD02-F1
#
_entry.id   AF-A0A3S1ZD02-F1
#
_cell.length_a   1.000
_cell.length_b   1.000
_cell.length_c   1.000
_cell.angle_alpha   90.00
_cell.angle_beta   90.00
_cell.angle_gamma   90.00
#
_symmetry.space_group_name_H-M   'P 1'
#
loop_
_entity.id
_entity.type
_entity.pdbx_description
1 polymer ?
#
loop_
_entity_poly.entity_id
_entity_poly.type
_entity_poly.pdbx_seq_one_letter_code
_entity_poly.pdbx_strand_id
1 'polypeptide(L)'
;MTSSDERQPSNNGRRLFWLAAFIVVLFAIYSGGWFYLADRVRTEADKAVATLNKTGVEAGCANLQVSGYPLSFSVSCDNLAYEDDAKNIAASAGSFNAAAQIIQPLSPVANLRGPLRTSVPDMVPLWIDWDNLQANVKLWWPLPQRISLEAEGLSGQTDPADDTDPMQLFSAGKASGQLQPNGGDIDYIGSFGDLEIDPDAIGGRGLP
;
A
#
# COMPACT_ATOMS: atom_id res chain seq x y z
N MET A 1 -19.11 49.34 -54.23
CA MET A 1 -18.52 47.98 -54.34
C MET A 1 -17.02 48.23 -54.49
N THR A 2 -16.10 47.84 -53.61
CA THR A 2 -15.99 46.66 -52.74
C THR A 2 -15.11 47.04 -51.53
N SER A 3 -15.52 46.63 -50.33
CA SER A 3 -14.74 46.78 -49.10
C SER A 3 -13.67 45.68 -49.09
N SER A 4 -12.39 46.07 -49.12
CA SER A 4 -11.27 45.14 -49.00
C SER A 4 -11.09 44.79 -47.53
N ASP A 5 -11.48 43.56 -47.20
CA ASP A 5 -11.28 42.92 -45.90
C ASP A 5 -9.81 42.49 -45.79
N GLU A 6 -8.98 43.39 -45.26
CA GLU A 6 -7.56 43.13 -45.03
C GLU A 6 -7.42 42.30 -43.74
N ARG A 7 -7.40 40.97 -43.88
CA ARG A 7 -7.06 40.05 -42.78
C ARG A 7 -5.63 40.32 -42.32
N GLN A 8 -5.50 41.10 -41.26
CA GLN A 8 -4.26 41.23 -40.49
C GLN A 8 -3.73 39.82 -40.15
N PRO A 9 -2.51 39.43 -40.60
CA PRO A 9 -1.90 38.20 -40.15
C PRO A 9 -1.52 38.39 -38.68
N SER A 10 -2.36 37.88 -37.80
CA SER A 10 -2.13 38.04 -36.37
C SER A 10 -0.80 37.38 -36.00
N ASN A 11 0.15 38.20 -35.52
CA ASN A 11 1.41 37.78 -34.90
C ASN A 11 1.18 36.88 -33.66
N ASN A 12 -0.08 36.61 -33.32
CA ASN A 12 -0.51 35.66 -32.31
C ASN A 12 -0.08 34.24 -32.61
N GLY A 13 -0.01 33.78 -33.85
CA GLY A 13 0.39 32.39 -34.16
C GLY A 13 1.81 32.05 -33.68
N ARG A 14 2.76 32.99 -33.84
CA ARG A 14 4.16 32.82 -33.41
C ARG A 14 4.32 32.94 -31.90
N ARG A 15 3.54 33.81 -31.24
CA ARG A 15 3.47 33.89 -29.77
C ARG A 15 2.82 32.65 -29.17
N LEU A 16 1.78 32.12 -29.79
CA LEU A 16 1.12 30.88 -29.37
C LEU A 16 2.07 29.68 -29.52
N PHE A 17 2.84 29.63 -30.61
CA PHE A 17 3.85 28.60 -30.81
C PHE A 17 4.96 28.67 -29.76
N TRP A 18 5.42 29.88 -29.40
CA TRP A 18 6.42 30.06 -28.35
C TRP A 18 5.88 29.73 -26.96
N LEU A 19 4.62 30.06 -26.68
CA LEU A 19 3.90 29.62 -25.47
C LEU A 19 3.76 28.11 -25.41
N ALA A 20 3.36 27.47 -26.52
CA ALA A 20 3.24 26.01 -26.60
C ALA A 20 4.61 25.33 -26.41
N ALA A 21 5.67 25.85 -27.04
CA ALA A 21 7.03 25.36 -26.85
C ALA A 21 7.49 25.52 -25.40
N PHE A 22 7.21 26.66 -24.76
CA PHE A 22 7.52 26.88 -23.35
C PHE A 22 6.78 25.91 -22.43
N ILE A 23 5.50 25.65 -22.68
CA ILE A 23 4.71 24.67 -21.94
C ILE A 23 5.30 23.26 -22.11
N VAL A 24 5.63 22.87 -23.34
CA VAL A 24 6.25 21.56 -23.62
C VAL A 24 7.60 21.41 -22.89
N VAL A 25 8.43 22.46 -22.88
CA VAL A 25 9.70 22.47 -22.13
C VAL A 25 9.46 22.32 -20.63
N LEU A 26 8.47 23.03 -20.06
CA LEU A 26 8.12 22.87 -18.65
C LEU A 26 7.67 21.44 -18.32
N PHE A 27 6.84 20.83 -19.17
CA PHE A 27 6.43 19.44 -19.02
C PHE A 27 7.61 18.47 -19.13
N ALA A 28 8.55 18.72 -20.05
CA ALA A 28 9.74 17.90 -20.22
C ALA A 28 10.67 17.98 -18.99
N ILE A 29 10.93 19.18 -18.47
CA ILE A 29 11.74 19.39 -17.26
C ILE A 29 11.05 18.75 -16.05
N TYR A 30 9.73 18.94 -15.92
CA TYR A 30 8.95 18.35 -14.83
C TYR A 30 8.97 16.82 -14.88
N SER A 31 8.74 16.23 -16.06
CA SER A 31 8.83 14.78 -16.26
C SER A 31 10.22 14.25 -15.93
N GLY A 32 11.27 14.91 -16.43
CA GLY A 32 12.66 14.54 -16.14
C GLY A 32 12.98 14.60 -14.64
N GLY A 33 12.53 15.65 -13.95
CA GLY A 33 12.70 15.80 -12.50
C GLY A 33 11.96 14.71 -11.71
N TRP A 34 10.73 14.37 -12.11
CA TRP A 34 9.95 13.31 -11.46
C TRP A 34 10.60 11.93 -11.63
N PHE A 35 11.03 11.59 -12.85
CA PHE A 35 11.73 10.31 -13.10
C PHE A 35 13.05 10.22 -12.33
N TYR A 36 13.80 11.32 -12.21
CA TYR A 36 15.02 11.36 -11.39
C TYR A 36 14.74 11.13 -9.90
N LEU A 37 13.68 11.74 -9.36
CA LEU A 37 13.24 11.52 -7.97
C LEU A 37 12.78 10.07 -7.74
N ALA A 38 11.99 9.52 -8.66
CA ALA A 38 11.51 8.14 -8.58
C ALA A 38 12.66 7.12 -8.57
N ASP A 39 13.66 7.31 -9.42
CA ASP A 39 14.86 6.46 -9.48
C ASP A 39 15.70 6.56 -8.20
N ARG A 40 15.82 7.77 -7.63
CA ARG A 40 16.53 7.98 -6.37
C ARG A 40 15.85 7.27 -5.20
N VAL A 41 14.51 7.34 -5.12
CA VAL A 41 13.71 6.64 -4.10
C VAL A 41 13.85 5.12 -4.24
N ARG A 42 13.77 4.61 -5.48
CA ARG A 42 13.99 3.18 -5.78
C ARG A 42 15.36 2.72 -5.27
N THR A 43 16.41 3.47 -5.60
CA THR A 43 17.78 3.14 -5.20
C THR A 43 17.98 3.13 -3.68
N GLU A 44 17.36 4.07 -2.95
CA GLU A 44 17.44 4.09 -1.48
C GLU A 44 16.64 2.95 -0.85
N ALA A 45 15.46 2.61 -1.39
CA ALA A 45 14.68 1.46 -0.95
C ALA A 45 15.42 0.13 -1.19
N ASP A 46 16.02 -0.06 -2.37
CA ASP A 46 16.84 -1.23 -2.68
C ASP A 46 18.05 -1.34 -1.74
N LYS A 47 18.69 -0.20 -1.39
CA LYS A 47 19.78 -0.17 -0.41
C LYS A 47 19.32 -0.49 1.00
N ALA A 48 18.15 -0.01 1.41
CA ALA A 48 17.58 -0.32 2.71
C ALA A 48 17.31 -1.83 2.79
N VAL A 49 16.61 -2.41 1.81
CA VAL A 49 16.39 -3.86 1.68
C VAL A 49 17.71 -4.64 1.72
N ALA A 50 18.71 -4.24 0.93
CA ALA A 50 20.02 -4.89 0.92
C ALA A 50 20.77 -4.77 2.27
N THR A 51 20.48 -3.74 3.06
CA THR A 51 21.05 -3.57 4.41
C THR A 51 20.35 -4.48 5.42
N LEU A 52 19.03 -4.66 5.32
CA LEU A 52 18.28 -5.62 6.13
C LEU A 52 18.75 -7.06 5.85
N ASN A 53 18.94 -7.41 4.57
CA ASN A 53 19.48 -8.73 4.19
C ASN A 53 20.87 -8.98 4.79
N LYS A 54 21.71 -7.95 4.92
CA LYS A 54 23.04 -8.06 5.54
C LYS A 54 22.99 -8.28 7.05
N THR A 55 21.88 -7.97 7.71
CA THR A 55 21.67 -8.23 9.14
C THR A 55 21.10 -9.62 9.44
N GLY A 56 21.01 -10.51 8.44
CA GLY A 56 20.46 -11.87 8.60
C GLY A 56 18.94 -11.91 8.62
N VAL A 57 18.30 -10.85 8.11
CA VAL A 57 16.85 -10.72 7.94
C VAL A 57 16.59 -10.56 6.45
N GLU A 58 16.20 -11.63 5.76
CA GLU A 58 15.88 -11.59 4.34
C GLU A 58 14.50 -10.95 4.14
N ALA A 59 14.50 -9.63 4.01
CA ALA A 59 13.31 -8.83 3.72
C ALA A 59 13.23 -8.57 2.21
N GLY A 60 12.69 -9.51 1.44
CA GLY A 60 12.60 -9.43 -0.01
C GLY A 60 11.36 -8.67 -0.51
N CYS A 61 11.54 -7.54 -1.18
CA CYS A 61 10.49 -6.83 -1.93
C CYS A 61 10.65 -7.16 -3.43
N ALA A 62 9.89 -8.15 -3.93
CA ALA A 62 10.00 -8.57 -5.32
C ALA A 62 9.42 -7.52 -6.27
N ASN A 63 10.16 -7.20 -7.35
CA ASN A 63 9.77 -6.22 -8.37
C ASN A 63 9.33 -4.86 -7.80
N LEU A 64 10.16 -4.24 -6.96
CA LEU A 64 9.94 -2.88 -6.50
C LEU A 64 9.73 -1.92 -7.70
N GLN A 65 8.53 -1.36 -7.80
CA GLN A 65 8.17 -0.38 -8.82
C GLN A 65 7.72 0.92 -8.15
N VAL A 66 8.26 2.03 -8.66
CA VAL A 66 7.82 3.37 -8.27
C VAL A 66 6.97 3.95 -9.41
N SER A 67 5.71 4.23 -9.11
CA SER A 67 4.70 4.77 -10.01
C SER A 67 4.07 6.04 -9.40
N GLY A 68 3.08 6.64 -10.07
CA GLY A 68 2.34 7.80 -9.54
C GLY A 68 2.56 9.12 -10.28
N TYR A 69 3.28 9.11 -11.41
CA TYR A 69 3.38 10.29 -12.26
C TYR A 69 1.98 10.83 -12.62
N PRO A 70 1.72 12.14 -12.51
CA PRO A 70 2.61 13.23 -12.06
C PRO A 70 2.47 13.64 -10.58
N LEU A 71 1.37 13.27 -9.92
CA LEU A 71 0.95 13.90 -8.65
C LEU A 71 1.06 13.00 -7.41
N SER A 72 1.50 11.76 -7.58
CA SER A 72 1.71 10.82 -6.49
C SER A 72 3.05 10.09 -6.60
N PHE A 73 3.46 9.52 -5.48
CA PHE A 73 4.54 8.55 -5.40
C PHE A 73 3.92 7.28 -4.81
N SER A 74 3.79 6.25 -5.63
CA SER A 74 3.39 4.91 -5.22
C SER A 74 4.55 3.95 -5.36
N VAL A 75 4.88 3.25 -4.30
CA VAL A 75 5.87 2.18 -4.24
C VAL A 75 5.10 0.87 -4.12
N SER A 76 5.25 -0.01 -5.10
CA SER A 76 4.61 -1.33 -5.13
C SER A 76 5.63 -2.45 -5.24
N CYS A 77 5.38 -3.55 -4.57
CA CYS A 77 6.10 -4.82 -4.70
C CYS A 77 5.10 -5.96 -4.88
N ASP A 78 5.49 -6.97 -5.64
CA ASP A 78 4.64 -8.13 -5.94
C ASP A 78 4.59 -9.13 -4.78
N ASN A 79 5.67 -9.23 -4.00
CA ASN A 79 5.80 -10.17 -2.88
C ASN A 79 6.70 -9.57 -1.80
N LEU A 80 6.31 -9.72 -0.53
CA LEU A 80 7.07 -9.34 0.64
C LEU A 80 7.44 -10.59 1.44
N ALA A 81 8.67 -11.07 1.32
CA ALA A 81 9.20 -12.15 2.15
C ALA A 81 10.00 -11.56 3.31
N TYR A 82 9.86 -12.13 4.50
CA TYR A 82 10.65 -11.86 5.69
C TYR A 82 11.14 -13.20 6.23
N GLU A 83 12.44 -13.43 6.23
CA GLU A 83 13.04 -14.63 6.83
C GLU A 83 14.13 -14.21 7.82
N ASP A 84 14.01 -14.66 9.06
CA ASP A 84 14.99 -14.44 10.12
C ASP A 84 15.69 -15.76 10.42
N ASP A 85 16.88 -15.95 9.84
CA ASP A 85 17.72 -17.15 10.00
C ASP A 85 18.11 -17.38 11.47
N ALA A 86 18.28 -16.31 12.25
CA ALA A 86 18.70 -16.41 13.64
C ALA A 86 17.57 -16.94 14.54
N LYS A 87 16.31 -16.72 14.15
CA LYS A 87 15.12 -17.15 14.90
C LYS A 87 14.33 -18.27 14.23
N ASN A 88 14.71 -18.71 13.03
CA ASN A 88 13.96 -19.65 12.18
C ASN A 88 12.51 -19.18 11.96
N ILE A 89 12.29 -17.87 11.84
CA ILE A 89 10.96 -17.29 11.61
C ILE A 89 10.88 -16.91 10.15
N ALA A 90 9.96 -17.52 9.41
CA ALA A 90 9.63 -17.13 8.05
C ALA A 90 8.22 -16.54 8.02
N ALA A 91 8.08 -15.34 7.47
CA ALA A 91 6.81 -14.68 7.22
C ALA A 91 6.78 -14.22 5.76
N SER A 92 5.81 -14.68 4.98
CA SER A 92 5.63 -14.23 3.60
C SER A 92 4.26 -13.58 3.46
N ALA A 93 4.21 -12.39 2.86
CA ALA A 93 2.99 -11.68 2.50
C ALA A 93 2.94 -11.43 0.98
N GLY A 94 1.73 -11.27 0.46
CA GLY A 94 1.50 -10.98 -0.96
C GLY A 94 1.93 -9.57 -1.39
N SER A 95 1.27 -9.03 -2.41
CA SER A 95 1.66 -7.75 -3.00
C SER A 95 1.46 -6.58 -2.03
N PHE A 96 2.48 -5.74 -1.86
CA PHE A 96 2.43 -4.53 -1.04
C PHE A 96 2.49 -3.28 -1.90
N ASN A 97 1.65 -2.29 -1.61
CA ASN A 97 1.51 -1.06 -2.40
C ASN A 97 1.34 0.14 -1.45
N ALA A 98 2.38 0.92 -1.23
CA ALA A 98 2.31 2.18 -0.48
C ALA A 98 2.21 3.37 -1.43
N ALA A 99 1.25 4.26 -1.23
CA ALA A 99 1.07 5.46 -2.05
C ALA A 99 0.94 6.72 -1.18
N ALA A 100 1.65 7.78 -1.58
CA ALA A 100 1.54 9.11 -1.01
C ALA A 100 1.30 10.13 -2.12
N GLN A 101 0.32 11.01 -1.95
CA GLN A 101 0.04 12.08 -2.91
C GLN A 101 0.92 13.30 -2.60
N ILE A 102 1.45 13.96 -3.63
CA ILE A 102 2.22 15.21 -3.48
C ILE A 102 1.36 16.32 -2.89
N ILE A 103 0.05 16.33 -3.23
CA ILE A 103 -0.92 17.33 -2.75
C ILE A 103 -1.31 17.09 -1.28
N GLN A 104 -1.24 15.83 -0.82
CA GLN A 104 -1.63 15.41 0.53
C GLN A 104 -0.58 14.47 1.14
N PRO A 105 0.64 14.96 1.40
CA PRO A 105 1.72 14.12 1.93
C PRO A 105 1.42 13.60 3.34
N LEU A 106 0.48 14.23 4.05
CA LEU A 106 0.02 13.84 5.37
C LEU A 106 -1.07 12.75 5.33
N SER A 107 -1.36 12.13 4.19
CA SER A 107 -2.34 11.04 4.09
C SER A 107 -1.81 9.87 3.26
N PRO A 108 -0.71 9.21 3.68
CA PRO A 108 -0.24 8.00 3.03
C PRO A 108 -1.27 6.87 3.18
N VAL A 109 -1.45 6.13 2.09
CA VAL A 109 -2.28 4.94 2.02
C VAL A 109 -1.39 3.76 1.67
N ALA A 110 -1.39 2.72 2.49
CA ALA A 110 -0.72 1.46 2.21
C ALA A 110 -1.77 0.38 1.96
N ASN A 111 -1.65 -0.36 0.86
CA ASN A 111 -2.46 -1.51 0.55
C ASN A 111 -1.56 -2.75 0.57
N LEU A 112 -1.97 -3.78 1.27
CA LEU A 112 -1.29 -5.06 1.36
C LEU A 112 -2.28 -6.14 0.96
N ARG A 113 -1.89 -7.04 0.07
CA ARG A 113 -2.67 -8.22 -0.26
C ARG A 113 -2.14 -9.45 0.47
N GLY A 114 -3.05 -10.33 0.85
CA GLY A 114 -2.72 -11.63 1.39
C GLY A 114 -2.16 -12.55 0.31
N PRO A 115 -1.84 -13.79 0.67
CA PRO A 115 -1.95 -14.34 2.03
C PRO A 115 -0.73 -13.97 2.88
N LEU A 116 -0.91 -13.86 4.20
CA LEU A 116 0.18 -13.87 5.16
C LEU A 116 0.35 -15.29 5.70
N ARG A 117 1.51 -15.88 5.42
CA ARG A 117 1.94 -17.14 6.00
C ARG A 117 3.02 -16.85 7.03
N THR A 118 2.83 -17.33 8.24
CA THR A 118 3.86 -17.29 9.28
C THR A 118 4.23 -18.70 9.70
N SER A 119 5.53 -18.99 9.69
CA SER A 119 6.12 -20.23 10.18
C SER A 119 7.03 -19.88 11.35
N VAL A 120 6.61 -20.28 12.56
CA VAL A 120 7.36 -20.08 13.80
C VAL A 120 7.59 -21.46 14.42
N PRO A 121 8.82 -21.79 14.87
CA PRO A 121 9.08 -23.04 15.58
C PRO A 121 8.21 -23.13 16.84
N ASP A 122 7.65 -24.32 17.13
CA ASP A 122 6.74 -24.60 18.25
C ASP A 122 5.33 -23.95 18.21
N MET A 123 4.89 -23.38 17.07
CA MET A 123 3.50 -22.97 16.85
C MET A 123 2.90 -23.60 15.58
N VAL A 124 1.60 -23.91 15.62
CA VAL A 124 0.86 -24.33 14.42
C VAL A 124 0.91 -23.18 13.40
N PRO A 125 1.31 -23.42 12.15
CA PRO A 125 1.33 -22.38 11.14
C PRO A 125 -0.10 -21.87 10.94
N LEU A 126 -0.25 -20.55 11.01
CA LEU A 126 -1.52 -19.89 10.82
C LEU A 126 -1.55 -19.30 9.41
N TRP A 127 -2.56 -19.67 8.64
CA TRP A 127 -2.79 -19.06 7.34
C TRP A 127 -3.89 -18.02 7.50
N ILE A 128 -3.50 -16.75 7.41
CA ILE A 128 -4.45 -15.64 7.34
C ILE A 128 -4.44 -15.13 5.90
N ASP A 129 -5.59 -15.17 5.25
CA ASP A 129 -5.78 -14.67 3.91
C ASP A 129 -6.70 -13.45 3.90
N TRP A 130 -6.49 -12.55 2.93
CA TRP A 130 -7.33 -11.40 2.68
C TRP A 130 -7.13 -10.91 1.25
N ASP A 131 -8.21 -10.43 0.62
CA ASP A 131 -8.16 -9.91 -0.74
C ASP A 131 -7.42 -8.57 -0.80
N ASN A 132 -7.74 -7.67 0.14
CA ASN A 132 -7.15 -6.34 0.19
C ASN A 132 -7.20 -5.79 1.62
N LEU A 133 -6.03 -5.40 2.13
CA LEU A 133 -5.89 -4.72 3.42
C LEU A 133 -5.34 -3.32 3.18
N GLN A 134 -6.16 -2.31 3.41
CA GLN A 134 -5.83 -0.92 3.28
C GLN A 134 -5.61 -0.27 4.65
N ALA A 135 -4.43 0.30 4.86
CA ALA A 135 -4.10 1.15 5.99
C ALA A 135 -3.98 2.60 5.51
N ASN A 136 -4.81 3.48 6.05
CA ASN A 136 -4.80 4.92 5.78
C ASN A 136 -4.43 5.67 7.06
N VAL A 137 -3.40 6.49 6.97
CA VAL A 137 -2.88 7.26 8.11
C VAL A 137 -3.04 8.73 7.80
N LYS A 138 -3.84 9.44 8.58
CA LYS A 138 -3.99 10.89 8.49
C LYS A 138 -3.13 11.58 9.54
N LEU A 139 -2.06 12.21 9.11
CA LEU A 139 -1.16 12.99 9.94
C LEU A 139 -1.63 14.45 10.04
N TRP A 140 -1.60 15.07 11.22
CA TRP A 140 -1.62 16.53 11.36
C TRP A 140 -0.60 16.88 12.44
N TRP A 141 0.41 17.70 12.11
CA TRP A 141 1.42 18.12 13.08
C TRP A 141 0.78 18.68 14.36
N PRO A 142 1.11 18.17 15.58
CA PRO A 142 2.26 17.32 15.94
C PRO A 142 1.98 15.80 16.12
N LEU A 143 0.76 15.28 15.92
CA LEU A 143 0.40 13.87 16.16
C LEU A 143 -0.56 13.33 15.07
N PRO A 144 -0.49 12.03 14.69
CA PRO A 144 -1.44 11.46 13.74
C PRO A 144 -2.88 11.58 14.25
N GLN A 145 -3.80 12.11 13.45
CA GLN A 145 -5.19 12.33 13.86
C GLN A 145 -6.08 11.10 13.71
N ARG A 146 -5.75 10.24 12.76
CA ARG A 146 -6.56 9.08 12.44
C ARG A 146 -5.72 8.01 11.77
N ILE A 147 -5.87 6.78 12.24
CA ILE A 147 -5.36 5.59 11.56
C ILE A 147 -6.59 4.74 11.28
N SER A 148 -6.92 4.52 10.01
CA SER A 148 -7.97 3.60 9.61
C SER A 148 -7.36 2.40 8.90
N LEU A 149 -7.85 1.22 9.25
CA LEU A 149 -7.45 -0.08 8.74
C LEU A 149 -8.71 -0.74 8.21
N GLU A 150 -8.72 -1.14 6.96
CA GLU A 150 -9.84 -1.81 6.31
C GLU A 150 -9.30 -3.07 5.65
N ALA A 151 -9.90 -4.22 5.91
CA ALA A 151 -9.59 -5.49 5.28
C ALA A 151 -10.86 -6.06 4.63
N GLU A 152 -10.71 -6.57 3.41
CA GLU A 152 -11.76 -7.24 2.65
C GLU A 152 -11.41 -8.73 2.46
N GLY A 153 -12.43 -9.58 2.57
CA GLY A 153 -12.28 -11.03 2.38
C GLY A 153 -11.33 -11.68 3.39
N LEU A 154 -11.34 -11.22 4.65
CA LEU A 154 -10.42 -11.72 5.67
C LEU A 154 -10.85 -13.12 6.12
N SER A 155 -9.98 -14.11 5.97
CA SER A 155 -10.20 -15.46 6.48
C SER A 155 -8.98 -15.99 7.22
N GLY A 156 -9.21 -16.70 8.31
CA GLY A 156 -8.17 -17.44 9.01
C GLY A 156 -8.45 -18.93 8.89
N GLN A 157 -7.43 -19.70 8.52
CA GLN A 157 -7.48 -21.15 8.46
C GLN A 157 -6.22 -21.75 9.10
N THR A 158 -6.33 -22.97 9.61
CA THR A 158 -5.16 -23.74 10.03
C THR A 158 -4.37 -24.19 8.80
N ASP A 159 -3.05 -24.24 8.94
CA ASP A 159 -2.16 -24.79 7.91
C ASP A 159 -1.41 -26.00 8.51
N PRO A 160 -2.10 -27.15 8.64
CA PRO A 160 -1.48 -28.35 9.21
C PRO A 160 -0.36 -28.86 8.30
N ALA A 161 0.77 -29.22 8.90
CA ALA A 161 1.90 -29.82 8.19
C ALA A 161 1.69 -31.34 7.88
N ASP A 162 0.59 -31.91 8.35
CA ASP A 162 0.17 -33.30 8.15
C ASP A 162 -0.92 -33.41 7.07
N ASP A 163 -1.30 -34.62 6.64
CA ASP A 163 -2.38 -34.88 5.66
C ASP A 163 -3.80 -34.55 6.17
N THR A 164 -3.93 -33.70 7.19
CA THR A 164 -5.23 -33.23 7.69
C THR A 164 -5.75 -32.07 6.85
N ASP A 165 -7.06 -32.05 6.61
CA ASP A 165 -7.68 -30.96 5.86
C ASP A 165 -7.56 -29.64 6.65
N PRO A 166 -7.20 -28.52 5.99
CA PRO A 166 -7.15 -27.21 6.62
C PRO A 166 -8.56 -26.83 7.10
N MET A 167 -8.66 -26.42 8.36
CA MET A 167 -9.92 -26.00 8.95
C MET A 167 -10.01 -24.48 8.91
N GLN A 168 -11.10 -23.96 8.33
CA GLN A 168 -11.40 -22.54 8.42
C GLN A 168 -11.78 -22.22 9.86
N LEU A 169 -11.10 -21.25 10.46
CA LEU A 169 -11.37 -20.81 11.83
C LEU A 169 -12.42 -19.69 11.81
N PHE A 170 -12.28 -18.76 10.86
CA PHE A 170 -13.20 -17.66 10.66
C PHE A 170 -13.12 -17.12 9.23
N SER A 171 -14.20 -16.48 8.79
CA SER A 171 -14.24 -15.63 7.60
C SER A 171 -14.99 -14.34 7.92
N ALA A 172 -14.56 -13.23 7.37
CA ALA A 172 -15.19 -11.93 7.50
C ALA A 172 -15.14 -11.24 6.13
N GLY A 173 -16.31 -10.97 5.55
CA GLY A 173 -16.39 -10.27 4.27
C GLY A 173 -15.72 -8.89 4.34
N LYS A 174 -15.90 -8.17 5.46
CA LYS A 174 -15.24 -6.89 5.73
C LYS A 174 -14.83 -6.77 7.19
N ALA A 175 -13.65 -6.21 7.44
CA ALA A 175 -13.21 -5.78 8.75
C ALA A 175 -12.72 -4.34 8.65
N SER A 176 -13.20 -3.46 9.53
CA SER A 176 -12.70 -2.09 9.61
C SER A 176 -12.33 -1.76 11.05
N GLY A 177 -11.27 -0.98 11.21
CA GLY A 177 -10.74 -0.53 12.47
C GLY A 177 -10.26 0.90 12.34
N GLN A 178 -10.67 1.77 13.24
CA GLN A 178 -10.27 3.17 13.27
C GLN A 178 -9.75 3.54 14.65
N LEU A 179 -8.55 4.11 14.67
CA LEU A 179 -7.92 4.68 15.85
C LEU A 179 -7.87 6.21 15.67
N GLN A 180 -8.33 6.93 16.68
CA GLN A 180 -8.31 8.40 16.70
C GLN A 180 -7.84 8.88 18.07
N PRO A 181 -6.76 9.68 18.18
CA PRO A 181 -6.41 10.28 19.45
C PRO A 181 -7.46 11.30 19.88
N ASN A 182 -7.76 11.29 21.16
CA ASN A 182 -8.72 12.18 21.81
C ASN A 182 -8.07 12.80 23.04
N GLY A 183 -7.33 13.90 22.83
CA GLY A 183 -6.55 14.53 23.88
C GLY A 183 -5.36 13.65 24.31
N GLY A 184 -5.42 13.12 25.54
CA GLY A 184 -4.43 12.17 26.08
C GLY A 184 -4.77 10.71 25.86
N ASP A 185 -5.97 10.42 25.34
CA ASP A 185 -6.50 9.07 25.16
C ASP A 185 -6.53 8.67 23.67
N ILE A 186 -6.80 7.39 23.40
CA ILE A 186 -6.96 6.85 22.05
C ILE A 186 -8.33 6.18 21.96
N ASP A 187 -9.18 6.73 21.09
CA ASP A 187 -10.46 6.12 20.74
C ASP A 187 -10.25 5.05 19.66
N TYR A 188 -10.79 3.86 19.89
CA TYR A 188 -10.80 2.76 18.92
C TYR A 188 -12.24 2.39 18.57
N ILE A 189 -12.54 2.30 17.28
CA ILE A 189 -13.81 1.80 16.76
C ILE A 189 -13.49 0.72 15.74
N GLY A 190 -14.05 -0.47 15.92
CA GLY A 190 -13.96 -1.56 14.95
C GLY A 190 -15.33 -2.07 14.55
N SER A 191 -15.46 -2.53 13.32
CA SER A 191 -16.65 -3.24 12.85
C SER A 191 -16.26 -4.38 11.92
N PHE A 192 -17.10 -5.41 11.91
CA PHE A 192 -16.97 -6.54 11.01
C PHE A 192 -18.30 -6.71 10.27
N GLY A 193 -18.23 -7.03 8.99
CA GLY A 193 -19.34 -7.39 8.14
C GLY A 193 -19.19 -8.82 7.67
N ASP A 194 -20.31 -9.55 7.62
CA ASP A 194 -20.36 -10.93 7.14
C ASP A 194 -19.36 -11.84 7.87
N LEU A 195 -19.29 -11.70 9.21
CA LEU A 195 -18.43 -12.54 10.06
C LEU A 195 -19.09 -13.90 10.26
N GLU A 196 -18.40 -14.94 9.81
CA GLU A 196 -18.71 -16.34 10.05
C GLU A 196 -17.57 -16.98 10.82
N ILE A 197 -17.89 -17.68 11.90
CA ILE A 197 -16.89 -18.37 12.72
C ILE A 197 -17.29 -19.83 12.75
N ASP A 198 -16.33 -20.69 12.41
CA ASP A 198 -16.61 -22.11 12.32
C ASP A 198 -16.92 -22.66 13.73
N PRO A 199 -18.09 -23.29 13.93
CA PRO A 199 -18.47 -23.84 15.23
C PRO A 199 -17.49 -24.90 15.73
N ASP A 200 -16.81 -25.63 14.84
CA ASP A 200 -15.84 -26.65 15.21
C ASP A 200 -14.53 -26.01 15.70
N ALA A 201 -14.18 -24.80 15.23
CA ALA A 201 -13.02 -24.04 15.69
C ALA A 201 -13.15 -23.52 17.14
N ILE A 202 -14.39 -23.35 17.63
CA ILE A 202 -14.72 -22.85 18.97
C ILE A 202 -15.25 -23.94 19.90
N GLY A 203 -15.14 -25.21 19.51
CA GLY A 203 -15.63 -26.35 20.30
C GLY A 203 -17.15 -26.31 20.52
N GLY A 204 -17.91 -25.85 19.53
CA GLY A 204 -19.37 -25.79 19.54
C GLY A 204 -19.97 -24.61 20.31
N ARG A 205 -19.19 -23.59 20.67
CA ARG A 205 -19.68 -22.42 21.43
C ARG A 205 -20.15 -21.30 20.49
N GLY A 206 -21.46 -21.08 20.36
CA GLY A 206 -21.97 -19.92 19.62
C GLY A 206 -21.50 -18.59 20.23
N LEU A 207 -21.06 -17.66 19.38
CA LEU A 207 -20.80 -16.28 19.77
C LEU A 207 -22.13 -15.52 19.96
N PRO A 208 -22.20 -14.57 20.91
CA PRO A 208 -23.41 -13.78 21.15
C PRO A 208 -23.75 -12.82 20.00
#